data_AF-A0A916DU57-F1
#
_entry.id   AF-A0A916DU57-F1
#
_cell.length_a   1.000
_cell.length_b   1.000
_cell.length_c   1.000
_cell.angle_alpha   90.00
_cell.angle_beta   90.00
_cell.angle_gamma   90.00
#
_symmetry.space_group_name_H-M   'P 1'
#
loop_
_entity.id
_entity.type
_entity.pdbx_description
1 polymer ?
#
loop_
_entity_poly.entity_id
_entity_poly.type
_entity_poly.pdbx_seq_one_letter_code
_entity_poly.pdbx_strand_id
1 'polypeptide(L)'
;MIAEQILQFAKDQLEKGTTPQDCIIKLKEQGTSQRDTVVALTKVYKMPPREADRLVLFSECWKENLENTIAVRNAFWDVVENYSEEDEI
;
A
#
# COMPACT_ATOMS: atom_id res chain seq x y z
N MET A 1 11.93 -3.34 -13.67
CA MET A 1 12.46 -1.95 -13.67
C MET A 1 11.58 -0.94 -12.93
N ILE A 2 10.23 -1.05 -12.95
CA ILE A 2 9.35 -0.05 -12.31
C ILE A 2 9.41 -0.07 -10.76
N ALA A 3 9.57 -1.26 -10.14
CA ALA A 3 9.53 -1.40 -8.69
C ALA A 3 10.68 -0.70 -7.93
N GLU A 4 11.91 -0.73 -8.44
CA GLU A 4 13.06 -0.11 -7.77
C GLU A 4 12.97 1.42 -7.75
N GLN A 5 12.46 2.02 -8.82
CA GLN A 5 12.27 3.47 -8.92
C GLN A 5 11.22 3.97 -7.92
N ILE A 6 10.13 3.22 -7.73
CA ILE A 6 9.08 3.51 -6.74
C ILE A 6 9.65 3.45 -5.32
N LEU A 7 10.45 2.42 -5.02
CA LEU A 7 11.09 2.28 -3.71
C LEU A 7 12.08 3.41 -3.44
N GLN A 8 12.88 3.78 -4.45
CA GLN A 8 13.82 4.89 -4.31
C GLN A 8 13.08 6.21 -4.10
N PHE A 9 12.05 6.48 -4.89
CA PHE A 9 11.23 7.68 -4.74
C PHE A 9 10.61 7.77 -3.33
N ALA A 10 10.05 6.68 -2.82
CA ALA A 10 9.47 6.65 -1.48
C ALA A 10 10.52 6.89 -0.39
N LYS A 11 11.74 6.38 -0.54
CA LYS A 11 12.86 6.68 0.36
C LYS A 11 13.20 8.16 0.35
N ASP A 12 13.31 8.76 -0.83
CA ASP A 12 13.60 10.19 -0.98
C ASP A 12 12.50 11.05 -0.32
N GLN A 13 11.23 10.62 -0.35
CA GLN A 13 10.14 11.30 0.35
C GLN A 13 10.27 11.16 1.87
N LEU A 14 10.61 9.97 2.37
CA LEU A 14 10.81 9.72 3.79
C LEU A 14 11.98 10.57 4.35
N GLU A 15 13.10 10.65 3.61
CA GLU A 15 14.25 11.49 3.96
C GLU A 15 13.91 12.98 4.00
N LYS A 16 12.95 13.42 3.19
CA LYS A 16 12.39 14.78 3.22
C LYS A 16 11.40 15.01 4.37
N GLY A 17 11.16 14.02 5.23
CA GLY A 17 10.21 14.11 6.34
C GLY A 17 8.74 14.06 5.90
N THR A 18 8.47 13.52 4.71
CA THR A 18 7.12 13.41 4.17
C THR A 18 6.32 12.38 4.96
N THR A 19 5.04 12.63 5.22
CA THR A 19 4.16 11.64 5.86
C THR A 19 3.81 10.49 4.90
N PRO A 20 3.41 9.31 5.40
CA PRO A 20 2.90 8.22 4.55
C PRO A 20 1.76 8.67 3.61
N GLN A 21 0.85 9.51 4.10
CA GLN A 21 -0.28 10.05 3.35
C GLN A 21 0.16 10.95 2.20
N ASP A 22 1.11 11.85 2.45
CA ASP A 22 1.66 12.71 1.40
C ASP A 22 2.45 11.90 0.37
N CYS A 23 3.14 10.83 0.81
CA CYS A 23 3.85 9.92 -0.08
C CYS A 23 2.89 9.17 -1.02
N ILE A 24 1.73 8.73 -0.50
CA ILE A 24 0.66 8.13 -1.29
C ILE A 24 0.21 9.06 -2.43
N ILE A 25 -0.07 10.33 -2.12
CA ILE A 25 -0.54 11.31 -3.11
C ILE A 25 0.51 11.47 -4.22
N LYS A 26 1.78 11.67 -3.84
CA LYS A 26 2.88 11.84 -4.79
C LYS A 26 3.11 10.60 -5.66
N LEU A 27 2.95 9.39 -5.09
CA LEU A 27 3.04 8.15 -5.85
C LEU A 27 1.90 8.02 -6.85
N LYS A 28 0.67 8.40 -6.48
CA LYS A 28 -0.45 8.45 -7.42
C LYS A 28 -0.20 9.42 -8.57
N GLU A 29 0.33 10.61 -8.29
CA GLU A 29 0.66 11.61 -9.32
C GLU A 29 1.66 11.09 -10.35
N GLN A 30 2.52 10.14 -9.96
CA GLN A 30 3.44 9.45 -10.88
C GLN A 30 2.80 8.30 -11.66
N GLY A 31 1.50 8.05 -11.48
CA GLY A 31 0.80 6.92 -12.09
C GLY A 31 1.09 5.58 -11.42
N THR A 32 1.57 5.59 -10.17
CA THR A 32 1.87 4.35 -9.44
C THR A 32 0.58 3.59 -9.11
N SER A 33 0.63 2.26 -9.25
CA SER A 33 -0.49 1.41 -8.86
C SER A 33 -0.69 1.40 -7.34
N GLN A 34 -1.91 1.10 -6.88
CA GLN A 34 -2.16 0.95 -5.45
C GLN A 34 -1.31 -0.17 -4.83
N ARG A 35 -1.12 -1.28 -5.55
CA ARG A 35 -0.28 -2.41 -5.09
C ARG A 35 1.15 -1.98 -4.84
N ASP A 36 1.76 -1.29 -5.80
CA ASP A 36 3.16 -0.87 -5.67
C ASP A 36 3.31 0.21 -4.59
N THR A 37 2.27 1.03 -4.39
CA THR A 37 2.21 1.97 -3.26
C THR A 37 2.22 1.24 -1.91
N VAL A 38 1.41 0.19 -1.74
CA VAL A 38 1.41 -0.65 -0.52
C VAL A 38 2.79 -1.25 -0.28
N VAL A 39 3.45 -1.76 -1.33
CA VAL A 39 4.82 -2.30 -1.24
C VAL A 39 5.80 -1.22 -0.80
N ALA A 40 5.70 -0.01 -1.34
CA ALA A 40 6.55 1.11 -0.96
C ALA A 40 6.39 1.48 0.52
N LEU A 41 5.15 1.62 1.00
CA LEU A 41 4.86 1.91 2.40
C LEU A 41 5.38 0.80 3.34
N THR A 42 5.18 -0.46 2.97
CA THR A 42 5.66 -1.61 3.75
C THR A 42 7.18 -1.65 3.84
N LYS A 43 7.88 -1.44 2.71
CA LYS A 43 9.34 -1.59 2.66
C LYS A 43 10.10 -0.37 3.16
N VAL A 44 9.56 0.84 2.94
CA VAL A 44 10.23 2.11 3.26
C VAL A 44 9.76 2.66 4.60
N TYR A 45 8.45 2.83 4.78
CA TYR A 45 7.87 3.35 6.03
C TYR A 45 7.69 2.29 7.12
N LYS A 46 8.07 1.03 6.83
CA LYS A 46 7.99 -0.12 7.76
C LYS A 46 6.58 -0.35 8.32
N MET A 47 5.57 0.05 7.56
CA MET A 47 4.18 -0.13 7.93
C MET A 47 3.76 -1.60 7.75
N PRO A 48 2.97 -2.16 8.68
CA PRO A 48 2.38 -3.48 8.49
C PRO A 48 1.59 -3.55 7.16
N PRO A 49 1.68 -4.65 6.41
CA PRO A 49 1.04 -4.77 5.10
C PRO A 49 -0.46 -4.44 5.10
N ARG A 50 -1.21 -4.92 6.09
CA ARG A 50 -2.66 -4.66 6.23
C ARG A 50 -2.95 -3.18 6.53
N GLU A 51 -2.10 -2.54 7.32
CA GLU A 51 -2.22 -1.11 7.64
C GLU A 51 -1.90 -0.24 6.42
N ALA A 52 -0.83 -0.56 5.69
CA ALA A 52 -0.46 0.11 4.45
C ALA A 52 -1.55 -0.03 3.39
N ASP A 53 -2.12 -1.23 3.27
CA ASP A 53 -3.22 -1.50 2.36
C ASP A 53 -4.47 -0.68 2.68
N ARG A 54 -4.89 -0.65 3.96
CA ARG A 54 -6.00 0.20 4.42
C ARG A 54 -5.73 1.68 4.17
N LEU A 55 -4.52 2.16 4.47
CA LEU A 55 -4.19 3.57 4.29
C LEU A 55 -4.28 3.99 2.82
N VAL A 56 -3.78 3.15 1.91
CA VAL A 56 -3.91 3.32 0.47
C VAL A 56 -5.38 3.28 0.05
N LEU A 57 -6.14 2.29 0.52
CA LEU A 57 -7.54 2.10 0.16
C LEU A 57 -8.41 3.31 0.51
N PHE A 58 -8.24 3.85 1.72
CA PHE A 58 -9.03 4.97 2.23
C PHE A 58 -8.43 6.35 1.89
N SER A 59 -7.35 6.40 1.13
CA SER A 59 -6.78 7.67 0.67
C SER A 59 -7.76 8.40 -0.26
N GLU A 60 -7.86 9.72 -0.10
CA GLU A 60 -8.78 10.53 -0.90
C GLU A 60 -8.50 10.43 -2.40
N CYS A 61 -7.23 10.28 -2.73
CA CYS A 61 -6.78 10.19 -4.10
C CYS A 61 -7.23 8.88 -4.79
N TRP A 62 -7.71 7.84 -4.09
CA TRP A 62 -8.21 6.62 -4.73
C TRP A 62 -9.71 6.33 -4.51
N LYS A 63 -10.47 7.33 -4.02
CA LYS A 63 -11.91 7.20 -3.73
C LYS A 63 -12.78 6.77 -4.92
N GLU A 64 -12.39 7.08 -6.15
CA GLU A 64 -13.18 6.82 -7.37
C GLU A 64 -13.48 5.33 -7.64
N ASN A 65 -12.64 4.41 -7.13
CA ASN A 65 -12.80 2.96 -7.31
C ASN A 65 -12.93 2.19 -5.97
N LEU A 66 -13.30 2.89 -4.90
CA LEU A 66 -13.25 2.38 -3.53
C LEU A 66 -14.09 1.11 -3.33
N GLU A 67 -15.36 1.11 -3.75
CA GLU A 67 -16.30 0.01 -3.49
C GLU A 67 -15.86 -1.31 -4.15
N ASN A 68 -15.48 -1.25 -5.43
CA ASN A 68 -14.98 -2.42 -6.15
C ASN A 68 -13.65 -2.94 -5.56
N THR A 69 -12.82 -2.03 -5.04
CA THR A 69 -11.52 -2.40 -4.47
C THR A 69 -11.67 -3.04 -3.08
N ILE A 70 -12.63 -2.58 -2.26
CA ILE A 70 -12.90 -3.14 -0.93
C ILE A 70 -13.30 -4.62 -1.03
N ALA A 71 -14.19 -4.98 -1.95
CA ALA A 71 -14.68 -6.35 -2.07
C ALA A 71 -13.55 -7.34 -2.40
N VAL A 72 -12.65 -6.97 -3.32
CA VAL A 72 -11.51 -7.80 -3.73
C VAL A 72 -10.47 -7.89 -2.60
N ARG A 73 -10.21 -6.80 -1.88
CA ARG A 73 -9.18 -6.76 -0.84
C ARG A 73 -9.60 -7.46 0.45
N ASN A 74 -10.86 -7.36 0.85
CA ASN A 74 -11.35 -8.10 2.01
C ASN A 74 -11.23 -9.60 1.76
N ALA A 75 -11.69 -10.09 0.60
CA ALA A 75 -11.52 -11.50 0.23
C ALA A 75 -10.05 -11.95 0.22
N PHE A 76 -9.13 -11.08 -0.21
CA PHE A 76 -7.70 -11.38 -0.18
C PHE A 76 -7.15 -11.52 1.25
N TRP A 77 -7.47 -10.58 2.14
CA TRP A 77 -6.98 -10.62 3.53
C TRP A 77 -7.62 -11.74 4.35
N ASP A 78 -8.90 -12.06 4.11
CA ASP A 78 -9.57 -13.18 4.76
C ASP A 78 -8.87 -14.51 4.41
N VAL A 79 -8.46 -14.70 3.14
CA VAL A 79 -7.66 -15.87 2.73
C VAL A 79 -6.30 -15.86 3.42
N VAL A 80 -5.57 -14.75 3.41
CA VAL A 80 -4.24 -14.68 4.03
C VAL A 80 -4.28 -14.97 5.53
N GLU A 81 -5.31 -14.49 6.24
CA GLU A 81 -5.50 -14.73 7.66
C GLU A 81 -5.82 -16.20 7.95
N ASN A 82 -6.75 -16.80 7.20
CA ASN A 82 -7.11 -18.21 7.36
C ASN A 82 -5.94 -19.17 7.08
N TYR A 83 -5.10 -18.86 6.08
CA TYR A 83 -3.90 -19.67 5.80
C TYR A 83 -2.82 -19.51 6.88
N SER A 84 -2.76 -18.39 7.59
CA SER A 84 -1.76 -18.18 8.66
C SER A 84 -2.08 -18.92 9.95
N GLU A 85 -3.32 -19.38 10.14
CA GLU A 85 -3.76 -20.15 11.31
C GLU A 85 -3.64 -21.68 11.11
N GLU A 86 -3.61 -22.17 9.88
CA GLU A 86 -3.58 -23.62 9.57
C GLU A 86 -2.17 -24.25 9.61
N ASP A 87 -1.10 -23.45 9.72
CA ASP A 87 0.30 -23.93 9.73
C ASP A 87 0.86 -24.23 11.15
N GLU A 88 0.04 -24.20 12.21
CA GLU A 88 0.42 -24.56 13.61
C GLU A 88 -0.02 -25.99 14.03
N ILE A 89 0.02 -26.99 13.14
CA ILE A 89 -0.22 -28.41 13.49
C ILE A 89 1.00 -29.30 13.18
#